data_AF-A0A1Q6YSN1-F1
#
_entry.id   AF-A0A1Q6YSN1-F1
#
_cell.length_a   1.000
_cell.length_b   1.000
_cell.length_c   1.000
_cell.angle_alpha   90.00
_cell.angle_beta   90.00
_cell.angle_gamma   90.00
#
_symmetry.space_group_name_H-M   'P 1'
#
loop_
_entity.id
_entity.type
_entity.pdbx_description
1 polymer ?
#
loop_
_entity_poly.entity_id
_entity_poly.type
_entity_poly.pdbx_seq_one_letter_code
_entity_poly.pdbx_strand_id
1 'polypeptide(L)' 'MVKALQSDYRTAPISEQDRAMLDYVVKLTKDATRCGPEDHARLRAAGFDDRGILQITLIASWFNYINRAADALGVGRE' A
#
# COMPACT_ATOMS: atom_id res chain seq x y z
N MET A 1 -1.36 -0.45 18.25
CA MET A 1 -1.13 -0.96 16.89
C MET A 1 -2.01 -0.25 15.86
N VAL A 2 -3.33 -0.45 15.84
CA VAL A 2 -4.25 0.14 14.82
C VAL A 2 -4.15 1.67 14.74
N LYS A 3 -4.19 2.39 15.87
CA LYS A 3 -4.04 3.86 15.87
C LYS A 3 -2.73 4.35 15.25
N ALA A 4 -1.61 3.65 15.50
CA ALA A 4 -0.32 4.01 14.94
C ALA A 4 -0.30 3.82 13.42
N LEU A 5 -0.89 2.73 12.91
CA LEU A 5 -1.04 2.49 11.47
C LEU A 5 -1.90 3.55 10.78
N GLN A 6 -2.97 4.02 11.44
CA GLN A 6 -3.84 5.07 10.92
C GLN A 6 -3.15 6.43 10.87
N SER A 7 -2.35 6.77 11.89
CA SER A 7 -1.67 8.07 11.98
C SER A 7 -0.39 8.12 11.15
N ASP A 8 0.54 7.19 11.39
CA ASP A 8 1.78 7.04 10.62
C ASP A 8 2.32 5.62 10.80
N TYR A 9 2.13 4.78 9.78
CA TYR A 9 2.62 3.40 9.77
C TYR A 9 4.12 3.26 10.06
N ARG A 10 4.91 4.32 9.82
CA ARG A 10 6.36 4.28 10.08
C ARG A 10 6.69 4.18 11.55
N THR A 11 5.80 4.68 12.41
CA THR A 11 5.93 4.65 13.88
C THR A 11 5.30 3.40 14.49
N ALA A 12 4.59 2.60 13.69
CA ALA A 12 3.94 1.40 14.18
C ALA A 12 4.97 0.27 14.44
N PRO A 13 4.77 -0.54 15.49
CA PRO A 13 5.60 -1.71 15.76
C PRO A 13 5.22 -2.86 14.82
N ILE A 14 5.60 -2.73 13.55
CA ILE A 14 5.35 -3.72 12.49
C ILE A 14 6.65 -4.42 12.08
N SER A 15 6.50 -5.57 11.44
CA SER A 15 7.65 -6.30 10.89
C SER A 15 8.32 -5.51 9.77
N GLU A 16 9.60 -5.80 9.50
CA GLU A 16 10.30 -5.25 8.33
C GLU A 16 9.62 -5.66 7.01
N GLN A 17 9.00 -6.84 6.98
CA GLN A 17 8.21 -7.30 5.85
C GLN A 17 6.98 -6.41 5.59
N ASP A 18 6.20 -6.12 6.65
CA ASP A 18 5.05 -5.23 6.56
C ASP A 18 5.46 -3.80 6.19
N ARG A 19 6.58 -3.32 6.73
CA ARG A 19 7.12 -1.99 6.42
C ARG A 19 7.48 -1.88 4.94
N ALA A 20 8.16 -2.88 4.37
CA ALA A 20 8.50 -2.91 2.95
C ALA A 20 7.25 -2.92 2.06
N MET A 21 6.23 -3.69 2.43
CA MET A 21 4.93 -3.69 1.76
C MET A 21 4.29 -2.30 1.80
N LEU A 22 4.21 -1.68 2.97
CA LEU A 22 3.56 -0.37 3.13
C LEU A 22 4.31 0.75 2.40
N ASP A 23 5.64 0.74 2.38
CA ASP A 23 6.45 1.68 1.60
C ASP A 23 6.13 1.61 0.10
N TYR A 24 6.01 0.38 -0.44
CA TYR A 24 5.60 0.18 -1.82
C TYR A 24 4.18 0.69 -2.08
N VAL A 25 3.23 0.35 -1.22
CA VAL A 25 1.83 0.79 -1.34
C VAL A 25 1.70 2.30 -1.29
N VAL A 26 2.45 2.98 -0.41
CA VAL A 26 2.49 4.46 -0.36
C VAL A 26 3.01 5.05 -1.66
N LYS A 27 4.06 4.47 -2.24
CA LYS A 27 4.60 4.90 -3.54
C LYS A 27 3.55 4.71 -4.65
N LEU A 28 2.95 3.53 -4.73
CA LEU A 28 1.90 3.18 -5.70
C LEU A 28 0.69 4.13 -5.63
N THR A 29 0.24 4.45 -4.42
CA THR A 29 -0.90 5.36 -4.20
C THR A 29 -0.60 6.80 -4.58
N LYS A 30 0.64 7.28 -4.37
CA LYS A 30 1.06 8.63 -4.75
C LYS A 30 1.30 8.77 -6.24
N ASP A 31 2.05 7.83 -6.81
CA ASP A 31 2.43 7.83 -8.22
C ASP A 31 2.84 6.43 -8.67
N ALA A 32 1.89 5.69 -9.24
CA ALA A 32 2.10 4.35 -9.75
C ALA A 32 3.10 4.31 -10.92
N THR A 33 3.31 5.41 -11.66
CA THR A 33 4.23 5.44 -12.81
C THR A 33 5.70 5.38 -12.37
N ARG A 34 5.98 5.66 -11.10
CA ARG A 34 7.31 5.57 -10.49
C ARG A 34 7.61 4.20 -9.92
N CYS A 35 6.62 3.32 -9.82
CA CYS A 35 6.84 1.93 -9.41
C CYS A 35 7.62 1.18 -10.49
N GLY A 36 8.62 0.41 -10.08
CA GLY A 36 9.51 -0.28 -11.02
C GLY A 36 10.17 -1.54 -10.45
N PRO A 37 11.08 -2.15 -11.22
CA PRO A 37 11.72 -3.41 -10.86
C PRO A 37 12.43 -3.39 -9.50
N GLU A 38 13.01 -2.26 -9.10
CA GLU A 38 13.67 -2.10 -7.80
C GLU A 38 12.71 -2.25 -6.63
N ASP A 39 11.47 -1.77 -6.75
CA ASP A 39 10.47 -1.93 -5.69
C ASP A 39 10.09 -3.40 -5.53
N HIS A 40 9.92 -4.12 -6.64
CA HIS A 40 9.64 -5.55 -6.62
C HIS A 40 10.84 -6.35 -6.05
N ALA A 41 12.08 -5.95 -6.36
CA ALA A 41 13.27 -6.55 -5.77
C ALA A 41 13.31 -6.37 -4.24
N ARG A 42 12.94 -5.18 -3.73
CA ARG A 42 12.83 -4.92 -2.29
C ARG A 42 11.74 -5.77 -1.63
N LEU A 43 10.59 -5.94 -2.28
CA LEU A 43 9.52 -6.81 -1.77
C LEU A 43 9.95 -8.28 -1.73
N ARG A 44 10.69 -8.76 -2.76
CA ARG A 44 11.25 -10.12 -2.74
C ARG A 44 12.29 -10.31 -1.64
N ALA A 45 13.16 -9.32 -1.43
CA ALA A 45 14.13 -9.35 -0.34
C ALA A 45 13.46 -9.37 1.05
N ALA A 46 12.25 -8.80 1.16
CA ALA A 46 11.41 -8.86 2.35
C ALA A 46 10.61 -10.17 2.50
N GLY A 47 10.73 -11.11 1.55
CA GLY A 47 10.12 -12.44 1.61
C GLY A 47 8.79 -12.60 0.87
N PHE A 48 8.37 -11.61 0.05
CA PHE A 48 7.21 -11.78 -0.81
C PHE A 48 7.58 -12.52 -2.11
N ASP A 49 6.73 -13.45 -2.53
CA ASP A 49 6.79 -14.05 -3.86
C ASP A 49 6.05 -13.19 -4.90
N ASP A 50 6.17 -13.53 -6.18
CA ASP A 50 5.54 -12.75 -7.25
C ASP A 50 4.01 -12.71 -7.12
N ARG A 51 3.39 -13.77 -6.58
CA ARG A 51 1.97 -13.81 -6.28
C ARG A 51 1.61 -12.81 -5.17
N GLY A 52 2.39 -12.77 -4.10
CA GLY A 52 2.22 -11.82 -3.00
C GLY A 52 2.37 -10.38 -3.49
N ILE A 53 3.38 -10.10 -4.31
CA ILE A 53 3.57 -8.78 -4.92
C ILE A 53 2.34 -8.38 -5.76
N LEU A 54 1.86 -9.29 -6.62
CA LEU A 54 0.64 -9.06 -7.41
C LEU A 54 -0.56 -8.77 -6.51
N GLN A 55 -0.75 -9.53 -5.42
CA GLN A 55 -1.86 -9.32 -4.49
C GLN A 55 -1.77 -7.95 -3.79
N ILE A 56 -0.59 -7.57 -3.32
CA ILE A 56 -0.34 -6.25 -2.72
C ILE A 56 -0.74 -5.14 -3.70
N THR A 57 -0.28 -5.22 -4.95
CA THR A 57 -0.57 -4.23 -5.99
C THR A 57 -2.07 -4.16 -6.28
N LEU A 58 -2.75 -5.29 -6.43
CA LEU A 58 -4.19 -5.34 -6.75
C LEU A 58 -5.05 -4.79 -5.60
N ILE A 59 -4.76 -5.18 -4.35
CA ILE A 59 -5.51 -4.70 -3.18
C ILE A 59 -5.35 -3.19 -3.03
N ALA A 60 -4.11 -2.68 -3.10
CA ALA A 60 -3.85 -1.24 -3.01
C ALA A 60 -4.53 -0.45 -4.14
N SER A 61 -4.47 -0.98 -5.37
CA SER A 61 -5.11 -0.35 -6.53
C SER A 61 -6.64 -0.33 -6.42
N TRP A 62 -7.23 -1.40 -5.89
CA TRP A 62 -8.68 -1.46 -5.63
C TRP A 62 -9.13 -0.41 -4.63
N PHE A 63 -8.41 -0.27 -3.50
CA PHE A 63 -8.71 0.79 -2.52
C PHE A 63 -8.57 2.19 -3.12
N ASN A 64 -7.53 2.40 -3.94
CA ASN A 64 -7.34 3.65 -4.68
C ASN A 64 -8.53 3.96 -5.61
N TYR A 65 -9.08 2.96 -6.30
CA TYR A 65 -10.25 3.13 -7.14
C TYR A 65 -11.52 3.43 -6.34
N ILE A 66 -11.86 2.62 -5.34
CA ILE A 66 -13.11 2.76 -4.59
C ILE A 66 -13.13 4.05 -3.76
N ASN A 67 -12.00 4.47 -3.19
CA ASN A 67 -11.91 5.74 -2.46
C ASN A 67 -12.23 6.93 -3.38
N ARG A 68 -11.70 6.94 -4.61
CA ARG A 68 -12.01 7.97 -5.60
C ARG A 68 -13.49 7.99 -5.98
N ALA A 69 -14.10 6.81 -6.14
CA ALA A 69 -15.53 6.70 -6.43
C ALA A 69 -16.39 7.20 -5.26
N ALA A 70 -16.07 6.79 -4.03
CA ALA A 70 -16.75 7.23 -2.82
C ALA A 70 -16.64 8.74 -2.61
N ASP A 71 -15.44 9.30 -2.78
CA ASP A 71 -15.18 10.74 -2.66
C ASP A 71 -15.96 11.54 -3.70
N ALA A 72 -16.01 11.07 -4.94
CA ALA A 72 -16.75 11.72 -6.04
C ALA A 72 -18.28 11.69 -5.82
N LEU A 73 -18.79 10.63 -5.20
CA LEU A 73 -20.22 10.46 -4.91
C LEU A 73 -20.64 11.07 -3.57
N GLY A 74 -19.71 11.57 -2.76
CA GLY A 74 -19.99 12.17 -1.46
C GLY A 74 -20.39 11.15 -0.37
N VAL A 75 -20.01 9.88 -0.53
CA VAL A 75 -20.33 8.84 0.45
C VAL A 75 -19.69 9.16 1.80
N GLY A 76 -20.47 9.12 2.88
CA GLY A 76 -19.99 9.39 4.24
C GLY A 76 -19.84 10.88 4.58
N ARG A 77 -20.34 11.78 3.72
CA ARG A 77 -20.52 13.21 4.03
C ARG A 77 -21.94 13.44 4.55
N GLU A 78 -22.21 13.01 5.78
CA GLU A 78 -23.31 13.51 6.62
C GLU A 78 -22.74 14.32 7.78
#